data_AF-A0A9D4UIY4-F1
#
_entry.id   AF-A0A9D4UIY4-F1
#
_cell.length_a   1.000
_cell.length_b   1.000
_cell.length_c   1.000
_cell.angle_alpha   90.00
_cell.angle_beta   90.00
_cell.angle_gamma   90.00
#
_symmetry.space_group_name_H-M   'P 1'
#
loop_
_entity.id
_entity.type
_entity.pdbx_description
1 polymer ?
#
loop_
_entity_poly.entity_id
_entity_poly.type
_entity_poly.pdbx_seq_one_letter_code
_entity_poly.pdbx_strand_id
1 'polypeptide(L)'
;MLKKITGQFIETSRNSIDTEFWSQICHYMSGESGPSYLSGWITTFCVFDGEGNWQATKFSIPGSQFSSYGQQQKLDFPVIDTSDIPPGYITVNVIVDDNGEEHKTLMFAGHMGYNVVQEGKGIAPKLAWAIALKGEK
;
A
#
# COMPACT_ATOMS: atom_id res chain seq x y z
N MET A 1 13.44 -8.56 -1.44
CA MET A 1 13.12 -7.12 -1.58
C MET A 1 13.18 -6.40 -0.23
N LEU A 2 12.37 -6.77 0.77
CA LEU A 2 12.33 -6.12 2.10
C LEU A 2 13.70 -5.95 2.79
N LYS A 3 14.56 -6.98 2.81
CA LYS A 3 15.90 -6.88 3.43
C LYS A 3 16.76 -5.74 2.88
N LYS A 4 16.69 -5.48 1.57
CA LYS A 4 17.44 -4.39 0.92
C LYS A 4 16.89 -3.03 1.38
N ILE A 5 15.56 -2.91 1.41
CA ILE A 5 14.86 -1.70 1.83
C ILE A 5 15.17 -1.39 3.30
N THR A 6 14.99 -2.35 4.21
CA THR A 6 15.27 -2.15 5.64
C THR A 6 16.75 -1.85 5.90
N GLY A 7 17.66 -2.45 5.14
CA GLY A 7 19.08 -2.10 5.18
C GLY A 7 19.34 -0.62 4.86
N GLN A 8 18.66 -0.07 3.86
CA GLN A 8 18.78 1.35 3.49
C GLN A 8 18.27 2.29 4.59
N PHE A 9 17.21 1.93 5.32
CA PHE A 9 16.79 2.68 6.50
C PHE A 9 17.87 2.70 7.60
N ILE A 10 18.54 1.56 7.83
CA ILE A 10 19.61 1.45 8.83
C ILE A 10 20.81 2.32 8.41
N GLU A 11 21.24 2.24 7.15
CA GLU A 11 22.38 3.03 6.65
C GLU A 11 22.08 4.54 6.64
N THR A 12 20.88 4.95 6.22
CA THR A 12 20.44 6.34 6.32
C THR A 12 20.43 6.84 7.77
N SER A 13 20.03 6.01 8.74
CA SER A 13 20.06 6.38 10.17
C SER A 13 21.49 6.64 10.69
N ARG A 14 22.50 6.13 9.99
CA ARG A 14 23.93 6.34 10.25
C ARG A 14 24.52 7.47 9.41
N ASN A 15 23.68 8.30 8.78
CA ASN A 15 24.06 9.35 7.83
C ASN A 15 24.74 8.85 6.54
N SER A 16 24.56 7.58 6.18
CA SER A 16 25.01 7.03 4.89
C SER A 16 23.82 6.95 3.93
N ILE A 17 23.60 8.02 3.16
CA ILE A 17 22.40 8.18 2.32
C ILE A 17 22.70 7.77 0.88
N ASP A 18 22.06 6.70 0.41
CA ASP A 18 22.05 6.28 -0.99
C ASP A 18 20.95 7.02 -1.77
N THR A 19 21.28 8.18 -2.33
CA THR A 19 20.31 9.03 -3.05
C THR A 19 19.70 8.33 -4.27
N GLU A 20 20.44 7.42 -4.92
CA GLU A 20 19.94 6.69 -6.09
C GLU A 20 18.84 5.72 -5.66
N PHE A 21 19.03 4.98 -4.57
CA PHE A 21 17.99 4.14 -3.99
C PHE A 21 16.76 4.95 -3.54
N TRP A 22 16.97 6.07 -2.83
CA TRP A 22 15.85 6.89 -2.32
C TRP A 22 15.09 7.62 -3.43
N SER A 23 15.69 7.85 -4.60
CA SER A 23 14.95 8.38 -5.75
C SER A 23 13.94 7.39 -6.36
N GLN A 24 14.02 6.10 -6.00
CA GLN A 24 13.19 5.01 -6.53
C GLN A 24 12.05 4.59 -5.59
N ILE A 25 11.60 5.47 -4.69
CA ILE A 25 10.48 5.18 -3.76
C ILE A 25 9.23 4.74 -4.53
N CYS A 26 8.82 5.56 -5.50
CA CYS A 26 7.53 5.46 -6.15
C CYS A 26 7.65 5.89 -7.62
N HIS A 27 7.06 5.11 -8.51
CA HIS A 27 6.93 5.42 -9.93
C HIS A 27 5.49 5.21 -10.37
N TYR A 28 4.76 6.31 -10.57
CA TYR A 28 3.39 6.30 -11.05
C TYR A 28 3.35 6.26 -12.58
N MET A 29 2.49 5.40 -13.12
CA MET A 29 2.32 5.20 -14.56
C MET A 29 0.83 5.27 -14.89
N SER A 30 0.40 6.33 -15.58
CA SER A 30 -0.99 6.44 -16.04
C SER A 30 -1.22 5.56 -17.26
N GLY A 31 -2.21 4.67 -17.21
CA GLY A 31 -2.74 4.06 -18.42
C GLY A 31 -3.79 4.99 -18.99
N GLU A 32 -3.48 5.72 -20.07
CA GLU A 32 -4.34 6.72 -20.73
C GLU A 32 -5.86 6.53 -20.50
N SER A 33 -6.49 5.62 -21.22
CA SER A 33 -7.90 5.21 -21.03
C SER A 33 -8.04 3.92 -20.22
N GLY A 34 -6.96 3.43 -19.62
CA GLY A 34 -6.85 2.13 -18.97
C GLY A 34 -6.49 2.24 -17.48
N PRO A 35 -6.11 1.13 -16.84
CA PRO A 35 -5.72 1.15 -15.44
C PRO A 35 -4.43 1.96 -15.24
N SER A 36 -4.31 2.58 -14.06
CA SER A 36 -3.08 3.24 -13.64
C SER A 36 -2.30 2.34 -12.69
N TYR A 37 -0.98 2.38 -12.80
CA TYR A 37 -0.09 1.47 -12.09
C TYR A 37 0.92 2.22 -11.22
N LEU A 38 1.37 1.54 -10.17
CA LEU A 38 2.43 1.99 -9.28
C LEU A 38 3.59 0.98 -9.31
N SER A 39 4.82 1.48 -9.31
CA SER A 39 6.04 0.71 -9.05
C SER A 39 6.99 1.51 -8.13
N GLY A 40 8.25 1.10 -8.02
CA GLY A 40 9.19 1.59 -7.03
C GLY A 40 9.20 0.71 -5.77
N TRP A 41 10.18 0.88 -4.89
CA TRP A 41 10.34 -0.06 -3.78
C TRP A 41 9.15 -0.06 -2.82
N ILE A 42 8.35 1.01 -2.79
CA ILE A 42 7.15 1.11 -1.96
C ILE A 42 6.14 0.00 -2.26
N THR A 43 6.08 -0.51 -3.51
CA THR A 43 5.14 -1.58 -3.88
C THR A 43 5.49 -2.93 -3.26
N THR A 44 6.69 -3.08 -2.69
CA THR A 44 7.05 -4.25 -1.87
C THR A 44 6.15 -4.39 -0.63
N PHE A 45 5.52 -3.30 -0.18
CA PHE A 45 4.56 -3.32 0.93
C PHE A 45 3.12 -3.59 0.48
N CYS A 46 2.88 -3.75 -0.83
CA CYS A 46 1.57 -3.98 -1.44
C CYS A 46 1.53 -5.32 -2.20
N VAL A 47 2.31 -6.32 -1.78
CA VAL A 47 2.38 -7.61 -2.48
C VAL A 47 1.13 -8.47 -2.32
N PHE A 48 0.29 -8.14 -1.34
CA PHE A 48 -1.04 -8.71 -1.12
C PHE A 48 -2.10 -7.64 -1.41
N ASP A 49 -3.21 -8.03 -2.02
CA ASP A 49 -4.37 -7.16 -2.21
C ASP A 49 -5.24 -7.05 -0.93
N GLY A 50 -6.34 -6.32 -1.00
CA GLY A 50 -7.27 -6.16 0.12
C GLY A 50 -7.97 -7.45 0.58
N GLU A 51 -7.95 -8.50 -0.24
CA GLU A 51 -8.48 -9.82 0.08
C GLU A 51 -7.40 -10.78 0.61
N GLY A 52 -6.13 -10.35 0.58
CA GLY A 52 -4.98 -11.15 0.98
C GLY A 52 -4.42 -12.04 -0.13
N ASN A 53 -4.84 -11.85 -1.39
CA ASN A 53 -4.28 -12.59 -2.52
C ASN A 53 -2.92 -12.00 -2.93
N TRP A 54 -1.99 -12.85 -3.34
CA TRP A 54 -0.70 -12.42 -3.86
C TRP A 54 -0.85 -11.75 -5.23
N GLN A 55 -0.42 -10.49 -5.36
CA GLN A 55 -0.55 -9.70 -6.59
C GLN A 55 0.80 -9.28 -7.21
N ALA A 56 1.92 -9.49 -6.54
CA ALA A 56 3.26 -9.16 -7.05
C ALA A 56 3.78 -10.16 -8.09
N THR A 57 3.08 -10.24 -9.22
CA THR A 57 3.35 -11.17 -10.34
C THR A 57 3.94 -10.47 -11.56
N LYS A 58 3.72 -9.15 -11.69
CA LYS A 58 4.14 -8.35 -12.84
C LYS A 58 5.30 -7.43 -12.46
N PHE A 59 6.32 -7.41 -13.31
CA PHE A 59 7.51 -6.55 -13.20
C PHE A 59 7.73 -5.77 -14.51
N SER A 60 6.66 -5.60 -15.29
CA SER A 60 6.62 -4.83 -16.53
C SER A 60 5.23 -4.24 -16.69
N ILE A 61 5.13 -3.14 -17.44
CA ILE A 61 3.88 -2.41 -17.62
C ILE A 61 2.94 -3.20 -18.55
N PRO A 62 1.73 -3.56 -18.11
CA PRO A 62 0.74 -4.20 -18.97
C PRO A 62 0.37 -3.28 -20.13
N GLY A 63 0.38 -3.79 -21.36
CA GLY A 63 0.04 -2.99 -22.56
C GLY A 63 1.22 -2.24 -23.19
N SER A 64 2.43 -2.31 -22.64
CA SER A 64 3.64 -1.74 -23.26
C SER A 64 4.11 -2.47 -24.54
N GLN A 65 3.29 -3.35 -25.11
CA GLN A 65 3.54 -4.00 -26.40
C GLN A 65 3.66 -2.99 -27.56
N PHE A 66 3.26 -1.73 -27.34
CA PHE A 66 3.37 -0.63 -28.31
C PHE A 66 4.51 0.35 -28.05
N SER A 67 5.54 -0.01 -27.26
CA SER A 67 6.78 0.77 -27.32
C SER A 67 7.40 0.57 -28.71
N SER A 68 7.62 1.67 -29.43
CA SER A 68 8.20 1.70 -30.78
C SER A 68 9.62 1.08 -30.87
N TYR A 69 10.17 0.65 -29.73
CA TYR A 69 11.52 0.13 -29.53
C TYR A 69 11.58 -1.34 -29.03
N GLY A 70 10.46 -2.04 -28.96
CA GLY A 70 10.44 -3.52 -28.92
C GLY A 70 11.00 -4.20 -27.66
N GLN A 71 11.37 -3.49 -26.59
CA GLN A 71 11.82 -4.09 -25.34
C GLN A 71 10.90 -3.72 -24.17
N GLN A 72 10.36 -4.74 -23.51
CA GLN A 72 9.73 -4.56 -22.20
C GLN A 72 10.80 -4.17 -21.19
N GLN A 73 10.75 -2.94 -20.68
CA GLN A 73 11.57 -2.56 -19.55
C GLN A 73 11.13 -3.37 -18.33
N LYS A 74 11.98 -4.29 -17.89
CA LYS A 74 11.80 -5.00 -16.63
C LYS A 74 12.13 -4.03 -15.50
N LEU A 75 11.19 -3.85 -14.60
CA LEU A 75 11.35 -3.05 -13.39
C LEU A 75 11.87 -3.93 -12.25
N ASP A 76 12.58 -3.30 -11.32
CA ASP A 76 13.15 -3.98 -10.15
C ASP A 76 12.10 -4.30 -9.07
N PHE A 77 10.95 -3.64 -9.13
CA PHE A 77 9.88 -3.75 -8.14
C PHE A 77 8.55 -4.11 -8.80
N PRO A 78 7.63 -4.75 -8.05
CA PRO A 78 6.32 -5.12 -8.57
C PRO A 78 5.56 -3.92 -9.15
N VAL A 79 4.81 -4.18 -10.21
CA VAL A 79 3.84 -3.26 -10.79
C VAL A 79 2.47 -3.62 -10.23
N ILE A 80 1.89 -2.71 -9.46
CA ILE A 80 0.62 -2.87 -8.76
C ILE A 80 -0.41 -1.96 -9.41
N ASP A 81 -1.61 -2.47 -9.69
CA ASP A 81 -2.73 -1.62 -10.10
C ASP A 81 -3.06 -0.67 -8.95
N THR A 82 -3.24 0.61 -9.23
CA THR A 82 -3.58 1.58 -8.19
C THR A 82 -4.90 1.28 -7.48
N SER A 83 -5.78 0.51 -8.12
CA SER A 83 -7.04 0.03 -7.56
C SER A 83 -6.85 -1.13 -6.57
N ASP A 84 -5.72 -1.83 -6.65
CA ASP A 84 -5.41 -3.02 -5.83
C ASP A 84 -4.46 -2.69 -4.66
N ILE A 85 -4.13 -1.41 -4.44
CA ILE A 85 -3.34 -0.99 -3.27
C ILE A 85 -4.13 -1.32 -1.99
N PRO A 86 -3.59 -2.16 -1.09
CA PRO A 86 -4.32 -2.57 0.09
C PRO A 86 -4.51 -1.38 1.05
N PRO A 87 -5.64 -1.33 1.78
CA PRO A 87 -5.85 -0.30 2.79
C PRO A 87 -4.85 -0.45 3.95
N GLY A 88 -4.53 0.66 4.61
CA GLY A 88 -3.66 0.68 5.80
C GLY A 88 -4.31 0.14 7.08
N TYR A 89 -5.46 -0.51 6.99
CA TYR A 89 -6.22 -1.07 8.11
C TYR A 89 -6.71 -2.47 7.78
N ILE A 90 -7.02 -3.23 8.83
CA ILE A 90 -7.64 -4.56 8.72
C ILE A 90 -9.06 -4.54 9.27
N THR A 91 -9.86 -5.51 8.86
CA THR A 91 -11.21 -5.73 9.37
C THR A 91 -11.37 -7.12 9.92
N VAL A 92 -12.08 -7.25 11.04
CA VAL A 92 -12.35 -8.55 11.67
C VAL A 92 -13.79 -8.60 12.19
N ASN A 93 -14.42 -9.76 12.00
CA ASN A 93 -15.75 -10.02 12.52
C ASN A 93 -15.65 -10.25 14.03
N VAL A 94 -16.42 -9.48 14.81
CA VAL A 94 -16.48 -9.64 16.27
C VAL A 94 -17.93 -9.74 16.73
N ILE A 95 -18.14 -10.38 17.88
CA ILE A 95 -19.42 -10.43 18.57
C ILE A 95 -19.29 -9.50 19.76
N VAL A 96 -20.22 -8.54 19.88
CA VAL A 96 -20.34 -7.70 21.07
C VAL A 96 -21.53 -8.24 21.87
N ASP A 97 -21.26 -8.72 23.08
CA ASP A 97 -22.28 -9.12 24.04
C ASP A 97 -22.60 -7.91 24.94
N ASP A 98 -23.79 -7.33 24.76
CA ASP A 98 -24.32 -6.27 25.62
C ASP A 98 -25.34 -6.87 26.59
N ASN A 99 -24.86 -7.31 27.76
CA ASN A 99 -25.68 -7.84 28.85
C ASN A 99 -26.57 -9.03 28.46
N GLY A 100 -26.07 -9.92 27.60
CA GLY A 100 -26.76 -11.11 27.09
C GLY A 100 -27.39 -10.92 25.70
N GLU A 101 -27.35 -9.71 25.13
CA GLU A 101 -27.73 -9.46 23.74
C GLU A 101 -26.49 -9.46 22.83
N GLU A 102 -26.38 -10.47 21.97
CA GLU A 102 -25.26 -10.59 21.04
C GLU A 102 -25.47 -9.79 19.74
N HIS A 103 -24.54 -8.89 19.44
CA HIS A 103 -24.51 -8.12 18.21
C HIS A 103 -23.37 -8.57 17.29
N LYS A 104 -23.73 -8.95 16.05
CA LYS A 104 -22.75 -9.20 14.99
C LYS A 104 -22.18 -7.87 14.50
N THR A 105 -20.91 -7.66 14.72
CA THR A 105 -20.23 -6.40 14.39
C THR A 105 -19.00 -6.64 13.52
N LEU A 106 -18.51 -5.56 12.94
CA LEU A 106 -17.26 -5.50 12.21
C LEU A 106 -16.35 -4.51 12.93
N MET A 107 -15.18 -4.97 13.35
CA MET A 107 -14.13 -4.13 13.90
C MET A 107 -13.14 -3.79 12.80
N PHE A 108 -12.72 -2.54 12.76
CA PHE A 108 -11.66 -2.03 11.90
C PHE A 108 -10.51 -1.55 12.79
N ALA A 109 -9.27 -1.82 12.41
CA ALA A 109 -8.10 -1.31 13.13
C ALA A 109 -6.93 -1.03 12.19
N GLY A 110 -6.27 0.11 12.36
CA GLY A 110 -5.07 0.46 11.60
C GLY A 110 -4.99 1.95 11.29
N HIS A 111 -4.32 2.27 10.19
CA HIS A 111 -4.12 3.63 9.72
C HIS A 111 -5.37 4.15 8.99
N MET A 112 -6.19 4.95 9.69
CA MET A 112 -7.48 5.44 9.16
C MET A 112 -7.51 6.95 8.93
N GLY A 113 -6.42 7.65 9.24
CA GLY A 113 -6.35 9.09 9.05
C GLY A 113 -4.98 9.63 9.36
N TYR A 114 -4.90 10.95 9.43
CA TYR A 114 -3.68 11.66 9.78
C TYR A 114 -4.01 12.80 10.74
N ASN A 115 -3.02 13.21 11.53
CA ASN A 115 -3.05 14.46 12.28
C ASN A 115 -2.17 15.49 11.57
N VAL A 116 -2.56 16.76 11.60
CA VAL A 116 -1.65 17.86 11.28
C VAL A 116 -0.76 18.08 12.51
N VAL A 117 0.53 17.80 12.39
CA VAL A 117 1.51 17.96 13.49
C VAL A 117 1.96 19.41 13.58
N GLN A 118 2.05 20.06 12.42
CA GLN A 118 2.39 21.47 12.30
C GLN A 118 1.71 22.02 11.04
N GLU A 119 0.95 23.10 11.20
CA GLU A 119 0.25 23.74 10.08
C GLU A 119 1.21 24.04 8.93
N GLY A 120 0.87 23.52 7.74
CA GLY A 120 1.65 23.68 6.52
C GLY A 120 3.01 22.97 6.50
N LYS A 121 3.40 22.21 7.54
CA LYS A 121 4.76 21.61 7.63
C LYS A 121 4.79 20.12 7.89
N GLY A 122 3.72 19.51 8.37
CA GLY A 122 3.75 18.06 8.59
C GLY A 122 2.41 17.44 8.94
N ILE A 123 2.23 16.24 8.42
CA ILE A 123 1.19 15.31 8.84
C ILE A 123 1.83 14.09 9.47
N ALA A 124 1.15 13.47 10.42
CA ALA A 124 1.54 12.19 10.99
C ALA A 124 0.42 11.17 10.85
N PRO A 125 0.77 9.90 10.63
CA PRO A 125 -0.20 8.81 10.62
C PRO A 125 -0.99 8.74 11.92
N LYS A 126 -2.32 8.58 11.84
CA LYS A 126 -3.18 8.34 12.99
C LYS A 126 -3.71 6.92 12.96
N LEU A 127 -3.28 6.13 13.93
CA LEU A 127 -3.87 4.82 14.21
C LEU A 127 -5.19 5.02 14.93
N ALA A 128 -6.22 4.32 14.48
CA ALA A 128 -7.53 4.32 15.08
C ALA A 128 -8.15 2.92 14.99
N TRP A 129 -9.22 2.74 15.74
CA TRP A 129 -10.08 1.58 15.65
C TRP A 129 -11.53 2.02 15.80
N ALA A 130 -12.45 1.25 15.24
CA ALA A 130 -13.88 1.45 15.37
C ALA A 130 -14.60 0.11 15.27
N ILE A 131 -15.79 0.02 15.87
CA ILE A 131 -16.70 -1.12 15.75
C ILE A 131 -18.00 -0.59 15.15
N ALA A 132 -18.50 -1.28 14.12
CA ALA A 132 -19.78 -0.98 13.50
C ALA A 132 -20.69 -2.21 13.53
N LEU A 133 -21.99 -1.97 13.74
CA LEU A 133 -23.01 -3.01 13.52
C LEU A 133 -22.98 -3.43 12.05
N LYS A 134 -23.05 -4.74 11.80
CA LYS A 134 -23.26 -5.21 10.43
C LYS A 134 -24.71 -4.96 10.06
N GLY A 135 -24.95 -4.23 8.98
CA GLY A 135 -26.30 -4.10 8.43
C GLY A 135 -26.86 -5.47 8.07
N GLU A 136 -28.13 -5.70 8.36
CA GLU A 136 -28.87 -6.83 7.81
C GLU A 136 -29.06 -6.58 6.31
N LYS A 137 -28.65 -7.54 5.48
CA LYS A 137 -28.95 -7.54 4.05
C LYS A 137 -30.33 -8.12 3.81
#